data_AF-A0AAD4KA39-F1
#
_entry.id   AF-A0AAD4KA39-F1
#
_cell.length_a   1.000
_cell.length_b   1.000
_cell.length_c   1.000
_cell.angle_alpha   90.00
_cell.angle_beta   90.00
_cell.angle_gamma   90.00
#
_symmetry.space_group_name_H-M   'P 1'
#
loop_
_entity.id
_entity.type
_entity.pdbx_description
1 polymer ?
#
loop_
_entity_poly.entity_id
_entity_poly.type
_entity_poly.pdbx_seq_one_letter_code
_entity_poly.pdbx_strand_id
1 'polypeptide(L)'
;RRRLEPARIQYGAWDDPRVSLFATVPQEPIGDMLSRLKRLPETKHSREKTIDACPLVLATSPSTNRLYREVKYQVQQIADDRNRNYHPIQARERQSAIIAHMMAEHNRHEFAEAMRRQQLHTNSQRLRDLKTEIDRAKTTLSVVKRRNDNANMRGFEREQERKEAIADREQVRQEKLAEERAMQLKAHTYSEQLVQQIRKLQADREQQQLTDREEGRQKRQNDELAHAMDLQHAIEWRHKKRIELKQMLDEYSALKRSLRDANPDEPDKLDVIVMEAMGPVTASFLRQELQRRVDDIERRRLISDDLGEQLSEMRNKKDAHDSMLADILVCERQAREKKRAHQDIQKRRNQKLQVAADLINQRKEQKFYQEKDALLTKITRDSTSFMERQYQQAASRDAASHAMNKASYDAIASDIVNNVRLRAAAVEEERMIKQALQDMEMEMERRVDEERMRVLHSQSRDIIDEVRPCKLSHVERETFGLPA
;
A
#
# COMPACT_ATOMS: atom_id res chain seq x y z
N ARG A 1 76.23 53.92 -9.49
CA ARG A 1 76.12 52.92 -8.39
C ARG A 1 76.77 51.63 -8.87
N ARG A 2 77.79 51.19 -8.13
CA ARG A 2 78.76 50.14 -8.50
C ARG A 2 78.08 48.77 -8.56
N ARG A 3 78.42 47.96 -9.56
CA ARG A 3 78.06 46.54 -9.64
C ARG A 3 78.96 45.78 -8.66
N LEU A 4 78.36 45.06 -7.70
CA LEU A 4 79.05 44.08 -6.86
C LEU A 4 79.04 42.76 -7.63
N GLU A 5 80.21 42.32 -8.08
CA GLU A 5 80.39 40.95 -8.54
C GLU A 5 80.45 39.98 -7.34
N PRO A 6 79.87 38.78 -7.43
CA PRO A 6 80.02 37.76 -6.38
C PRO A 6 81.46 37.20 -6.37
N ALA A 7 81.93 36.82 -5.17
CA ALA A 7 83.29 36.36 -4.92
C ALA A 7 83.66 35.10 -5.73
N ARG A 8 84.76 35.16 -6.51
CA ARG A 8 85.42 33.99 -7.08
C ARG A 8 86.00 33.14 -5.94
N ILE A 9 85.38 32.02 -5.64
CA ILE A 9 85.98 30.97 -4.81
C ILE A 9 87.02 30.26 -5.68
N GLN A 10 88.30 30.52 -5.43
CA GLN A 10 89.42 29.75 -5.96
C GLN A 10 89.56 28.49 -5.12
N TYR A 11 89.18 27.34 -5.66
CA TYR A 11 89.62 26.06 -5.10
C TYR A 11 91.05 25.81 -5.56
N GLY A 12 91.96 25.66 -4.60
CA GLY A 12 93.35 25.30 -4.84
C GLY A 12 93.46 23.92 -5.47
N ALA A 13 94.57 23.67 -6.15
CA ALA A 13 94.85 22.45 -6.93
C ALA A 13 95.03 21.15 -6.10
N TRP A 14 94.44 21.06 -4.90
CA TRP A 14 94.71 19.99 -3.94
C TRP A 14 93.46 19.31 -3.33
N ASP A 15 92.23 19.72 -3.69
CA ASP A 15 90.99 19.17 -3.11
C ASP A 15 90.14 18.39 -4.14
N ASP A 16 90.71 17.39 -4.82
CA ASP A 16 89.93 16.34 -5.49
C ASP A 16 90.59 14.94 -5.30
N PRO A 17 89.99 14.03 -4.53
CA PRO A 17 90.60 12.75 -4.13
C PRO A 17 90.61 11.67 -5.23
N ARG A 18 90.68 12.06 -6.51
CA ARG A 18 90.67 11.13 -7.66
C ARG A 18 91.97 11.09 -8.48
N VAL A 19 93.04 11.73 -8.01
CA VAL A 19 94.36 11.70 -8.67
C VAL A 19 95.34 10.91 -7.80
N SER A 20 95.49 9.63 -8.09
CA SER A 20 96.50 8.76 -7.45
C SER A 20 97.91 9.10 -7.96
N LEU A 21 98.81 9.40 -7.03
CA LEU A 21 100.24 9.68 -7.21
C LEU A 21 101.08 8.53 -7.80
N PHE A 22 100.46 7.43 -8.23
CA PHE A 22 101.14 6.26 -8.80
C PHE A 22 100.65 5.85 -10.20
N ALA A 23 99.83 6.67 -10.87
CA ALA A 23 99.44 6.43 -12.25
C ALA A 23 100.43 7.13 -13.20
N THR A 24 101.48 6.41 -13.60
CA THR A 24 102.36 6.79 -14.71
C THR A 24 101.57 6.80 -16.01
N VAL A 25 100.97 7.95 -16.34
CA VAL A 25 100.53 8.23 -17.70
C VAL A 25 101.78 8.21 -18.58
N PRO A 26 101.85 7.35 -19.62
CA PRO A 26 102.97 7.38 -20.55
C PRO A 26 103.02 8.79 -21.17
N GLN A 27 104.13 9.48 -20.96
CA GLN A 27 104.41 10.73 -21.66
C GLN A 27 104.26 10.45 -23.16
N GLU A 28 103.29 11.09 -23.80
CA GLU A 28 103.24 11.16 -25.26
C GLU A 28 104.59 11.69 -25.76
N PRO A 29 105.18 11.10 -26.82
CA PRO A 29 106.45 11.57 -27.34
C PRO A 29 106.31 13.03 -27.77
N ILE A 30 107.17 13.88 -27.22
CA ILE A 30 107.27 15.29 -27.61
C ILE A 30 107.38 15.34 -29.15
N GLY A 31 106.36 15.91 -29.79
CA GLY A 31 106.30 16.01 -31.25
C GLY A 31 107.52 16.74 -31.82
N ASP A 32 107.96 16.27 -32.98
CA ASP A 32 109.12 16.70 -33.77
C ASP A 32 109.37 18.22 -33.76
N MET A 33 110.24 18.69 -32.86
CA MET A 33 110.63 20.10 -32.71
C MET A 33 111.46 20.62 -33.89
N LEU A 34 111.82 19.77 -34.86
CA LEU A 34 112.46 20.17 -36.11
C LEU A 34 111.50 20.91 -37.06
N SER A 35 110.19 20.74 -36.89
CA SER A 35 109.15 21.44 -37.68
C SER A 35 108.93 22.92 -37.29
N ARG A 36 109.50 23.37 -36.17
CA ARG A 36 109.43 24.77 -35.70
C ARG A 36 110.65 25.62 -36.08
N LEU A 37 111.66 25.03 -36.72
CA LEU A 37 112.82 25.75 -37.22
C LEU A 37 112.58 26.18 -38.67
N LYS A 38 112.60 27.50 -38.91
CA LYS A 38 112.45 28.12 -40.23
C LYS A 38 113.54 27.59 -41.17
N ARG A 39 113.14 27.03 -42.32
CA ARG A 39 114.07 26.72 -43.42
C ARG A 39 114.62 28.02 -44.00
N LEU A 40 115.95 28.16 -44.02
CA LEU A 40 116.64 29.28 -44.67
C LEU A 40 116.49 29.18 -46.20
N PRO A 41 116.22 30.30 -46.92
CA PRO A 41 116.21 30.29 -48.37
C PRO A 41 117.64 30.30 -48.94
N GLU A 42 117.79 29.63 -50.07
CA GLU A 42 119.04 29.44 -50.81
C GLU A 42 119.52 30.74 -51.48
N THR A 43 120.82 31.02 -51.45
CA THR A 43 121.64 31.02 -52.69
C THR A 43 123.11 31.39 -52.46
N LYS A 44 123.96 30.56 -53.10
CA LYS A 44 125.21 30.85 -53.82
C LYS A 44 126.45 31.43 -53.10
N HIS A 45 127.39 30.48 -52.93
CA HIS A 45 128.80 30.52 -53.32
C HIS A 45 129.86 31.09 -52.36
N SER A 46 130.93 30.28 -52.28
CA SER A 46 132.34 30.65 -52.10
C SER A 46 132.93 30.65 -50.69
N ARG A 47 133.80 29.63 -50.49
CA ARG A 47 135.14 29.67 -49.88
C ARG A 47 135.29 29.89 -48.36
N GLU A 48 135.96 28.88 -47.80
CA GLU A 48 137.10 28.92 -46.85
C GLU A 48 136.92 28.25 -45.47
N LYS A 49 137.66 27.13 -45.35
CA LYS A 49 138.61 26.76 -44.29
C LYS A 49 138.10 26.24 -42.93
N THR A 50 138.66 25.06 -42.61
CA THR A 50 139.13 24.56 -41.29
C THR A 50 138.02 24.21 -40.29
N ILE A 51 137.95 22.99 -39.74
CA ILE A 51 138.88 22.44 -38.75
C ILE A 51 138.79 20.90 -38.72
N ASP A 52 139.97 20.26 -38.69
CA ASP A 52 140.23 18.87 -38.32
C ASP A 52 140.05 18.61 -36.81
N ALA A 53 139.53 17.43 -36.43
CA ALA A 53 139.90 16.69 -35.21
C ALA A 53 139.38 15.21 -35.21
N CYS A 54 140.20 14.32 -35.81
CA CYS A 54 140.58 12.90 -35.53
C CYS A 54 140.09 12.13 -34.25
N PRO A 55 140.44 10.81 -34.00
CA PRO A 55 140.87 9.65 -34.84
C PRO A 55 140.46 8.20 -34.37
N LEU A 56 140.68 7.18 -35.26
CA LEU A 56 141.15 5.75 -35.10
C LEU A 56 140.37 4.74 -34.17
N VAL A 57 140.23 3.43 -34.45
CA VAL A 57 141.24 2.34 -34.50
C VAL A 57 140.73 1.10 -35.29
N LEU A 58 141.65 0.39 -35.95
CA LEU A 58 141.47 -0.81 -36.80
C LEU A 58 141.53 -2.18 -36.06
N ALA A 59 140.66 -3.11 -36.51
CA ALA A 59 140.75 -4.58 -36.69
C ALA A 59 141.19 -5.58 -35.58
N THR A 60 140.40 -6.67 -35.39
CA THR A 60 140.88 -8.04 -35.03
C THR A 60 139.96 -9.20 -35.55
N SER A 61 140.56 -10.16 -36.28
CA SER A 61 140.19 -11.56 -36.62
C SER A 61 138.86 -11.92 -37.37
N PRO A 62 138.88 -12.82 -38.38
CA PRO A 62 137.69 -13.29 -39.11
C PRO A 62 136.75 -14.22 -38.33
N SER A 63 137.17 -14.79 -37.19
CA SER A 63 136.33 -15.71 -36.40
C SER A 63 135.19 -14.99 -35.66
N THR A 64 135.39 -13.74 -35.26
CA THR A 64 134.38 -12.90 -34.58
C THR A 64 133.25 -12.49 -35.53
N ASN A 65 133.55 -12.39 -36.83
CA ASN A 65 132.61 -11.92 -37.85
C ASN A 65 131.51 -12.96 -38.16
N ARG A 66 131.80 -14.26 -38.00
CA ARG A 66 130.82 -15.33 -38.24
C ARG A 66 129.79 -15.42 -37.11
N LEU A 67 130.23 -15.34 -35.84
CA LEU A 67 129.36 -15.34 -34.67
C LEU A 67 128.40 -14.13 -34.68
N TYR A 68 128.92 -12.97 -35.07
CA TYR A 68 128.13 -11.74 -35.13
C TYR A 68 126.99 -11.84 -36.17
N ARG A 69 127.19 -12.56 -37.27
CA ARG A 69 126.16 -12.76 -38.30
C ARG A 69 125.05 -13.69 -37.83
N GLU A 70 125.37 -14.77 -37.15
CA GLU A 70 124.36 -15.72 -36.63
C GLU A 70 123.51 -15.08 -35.54
N VAL A 71 124.13 -14.39 -34.57
CA VAL A 71 123.39 -13.68 -33.51
C VAL A 71 122.51 -12.57 -34.10
N LYS A 72 123.03 -11.82 -35.08
CA LYS A 72 122.22 -10.80 -35.78
C LYS A 72 121.00 -11.41 -36.47
N TYR A 73 121.14 -12.59 -37.08
CA TYR A 73 120.03 -13.25 -37.76
C TYR A 73 118.95 -13.73 -36.79
N GLN A 74 119.34 -14.30 -35.65
CA GLN A 74 118.40 -14.74 -34.61
C GLN A 74 117.67 -13.56 -33.95
N VAL A 75 118.39 -12.47 -33.67
CA VAL A 75 117.77 -11.25 -33.13
C VAL A 75 116.79 -10.62 -34.13
N GLN A 76 117.11 -10.65 -35.43
CA GLN A 76 116.22 -10.14 -36.46
C GLN A 76 114.93 -10.97 -36.56
N GLN A 77 115.01 -12.30 -36.50
CA GLN A 77 113.81 -13.15 -36.52
C GLN A 77 112.89 -12.88 -35.30
N ILE A 78 113.46 -12.73 -34.10
CA ILE A 78 112.68 -12.44 -32.89
C ILE A 78 112.04 -11.04 -32.95
N ALA A 79 112.74 -10.06 -33.54
CA ALA A 79 112.20 -8.72 -33.73
C ALA A 79 111.04 -8.71 -34.74
N ASP A 80 111.18 -9.44 -35.84
CA ASP A 80 110.16 -9.51 -36.89
C ASP A 80 108.88 -10.25 -36.41
N ASP A 81 109.03 -11.32 -35.61
CA ASP A 81 107.89 -12.02 -34.99
C ASP A 81 107.16 -11.17 -33.95
N ARG A 82 107.88 -10.34 -33.18
CA ARG A 82 107.25 -9.38 -32.26
C ARG A 82 106.50 -8.27 -32.99
N ASN A 83 107.01 -7.79 -34.12
CA ASN A 83 106.39 -6.70 -34.87
C ASN A 83 105.09 -7.14 -35.58
N ARG A 84 105.01 -8.39 -36.05
CA ARG A 84 103.81 -8.89 -36.75
C ARG A 84 102.56 -9.00 -35.83
N ASN A 85 102.74 -9.20 -34.53
CA ASN A 85 101.63 -9.42 -33.59
C ASN A 85 101.14 -8.15 -32.86
N TYR A 86 101.83 -7.01 -32.96
CA TYR A 86 101.52 -5.80 -32.17
C TYR A 86 100.51 -4.82 -32.82
N HIS A 87 100.25 -4.94 -34.13
CA HIS A 87 99.47 -3.94 -34.87
C HIS A 87 97.93 -4.05 -34.87
N PRO A 88 97.26 -5.20 -34.61
CA PRO A 88 95.79 -5.26 -34.64
C PRO A 88 95.10 -4.77 -33.35
N ILE A 89 95.77 -4.81 -32.18
CA ILE A 89 95.17 -4.43 -30.88
C ILE A 89 95.04 -2.90 -30.76
N GLN A 90 96.09 -2.16 -31.12
CA GLN A 90 96.09 -0.69 -31.07
C GLN A 90 95.14 -0.05 -32.09
N ALA A 91 94.90 -0.71 -33.24
CA ALA A 91 93.93 -0.23 -34.23
C ALA A 91 92.48 -0.35 -33.72
N ARG A 92 92.15 -1.43 -32.99
CA ARG A 92 90.83 -1.62 -32.38
C ARG A 92 90.57 -0.63 -31.24
N GLU A 93 91.56 -0.36 -30.40
CA GLU A 93 91.44 0.62 -29.31
C GLU A 93 91.26 2.06 -29.82
N ARG A 94 91.92 2.43 -30.93
CA ARG A 94 91.69 3.71 -31.59
C ARG A 94 90.28 3.81 -32.18
N GLN A 95 89.78 2.74 -32.80
CA GLN A 95 88.43 2.72 -33.35
C GLN A 95 87.35 2.78 -32.26
N SER A 96 87.52 2.07 -31.15
CA SER A 96 86.56 2.13 -30.03
C SER A 96 86.55 3.50 -29.35
N ALA A 97 87.70 4.16 -29.20
CA ALA A 97 87.80 5.52 -28.69
C ALA A 97 87.08 6.53 -29.60
N ILE A 98 87.23 6.40 -30.92
CA ILE A 98 86.53 7.24 -31.90
C ILE A 98 85.00 7.03 -31.82
N ILE A 99 84.54 5.77 -31.73
CA ILE A 99 83.11 5.46 -31.60
C ILE A 99 82.54 6.02 -30.28
N ALA A 100 83.25 5.86 -29.17
CA ALA A 100 82.83 6.40 -27.88
C ALA A 100 82.74 7.93 -27.91
N HIS A 101 83.67 8.61 -28.60
CA HIS A 101 83.61 10.05 -28.79
C HIS A 101 82.39 10.47 -29.62
N MET A 102 82.15 9.81 -30.75
CA MET A 102 80.98 10.09 -31.60
C MET A 102 79.65 9.85 -30.86
N MET A 103 79.55 8.78 -30.06
CA MET A 103 78.37 8.52 -29.23
C MET A 103 78.18 9.58 -28.13
N ALA A 104 79.27 10.03 -27.51
CA ALA A 104 79.22 11.09 -26.51
C ALA A 104 78.78 12.42 -27.11
N GLU A 105 79.25 12.76 -28.32
CA GLU A 105 78.82 13.95 -29.05
C GLU A 105 77.35 13.86 -29.47
N HIS A 106 76.91 12.70 -29.96
CA HIS A 106 75.51 12.49 -30.32
C HIS A 106 74.58 12.63 -29.11
N ASN A 107 74.91 11.97 -27.99
CA ASN A 107 74.14 12.08 -26.74
C ASN A 107 74.11 13.52 -26.19
N ARG A 108 75.22 14.26 -26.31
CA ARG A 108 75.27 15.68 -25.95
C ARG A 108 74.36 16.52 -26.84
N HIS A 109 74.33 16.24 -28.14
CA HIS A 109 73.44 16.90 -29.08
C HIS A 109 71.96 16.60 -28.78
N GLU A 110 71.60 15.34 -28.57
CA GLU A 110 70.22 14.95 -28.21
C GLU A 110 69.78 15.57 -26.90
N PHE A 111 70.64 15.57 -25.87
CA PHE A 111 70.34 16.21 -24.59
C PHE A 111 70.17 17.72 -24.75
N ALA A 112 71.03 18.37 -25.52
CA ALA A 112 70.92 19.79 -25.81
C ALA A 112 69.63 20.12 -26.58
N GLU A 113 69.22 19.28 -27.53
CA GLU A 113 67.94 19.43 -28.22
C GLU A 113 66.73 19.20 -27.31
N ALA A 114 66.76 18.17 -26.46
CA ALA A 114 65.70 17.91 -25.49
C ALA A 114 65.55 19.08 -24.51
N MET A 115 66.66 19.63 -24.01
CA MET A 115 66.67 20.84 -23.18
C MET A 115 66.12 22.05 -23.93
N ARG A 116 66.50 22.26 -25.19
CA ARG A 116 65.93 23.34 -26.02
C ARG A 116 64.43 23.17 -26.21
N ARG A 117 63.94 21.95 -26.49
CA ARG A 117 62.50 21.67 -26.62
C ARG A 117 61.77 21.93 -25.31
N GLN A 118 62.34 21.52 -24.18
CA GLN A 118 61.78 21.78 -22.85
C GLN A 118 61.73 23.28 -22.54
N GLN A 119 62.80 24.02 -22.85
CA GLN A 119 62.86 25.47 -22.70
C GLN A 119 61.84 26.19 -23.58
N LEU A 120 61.65 25.73 -24.83
CA LEU A 120 60.61 26.26 -25.71
C LEU A 120 59.21 26.00 -25.14
N HIS A 121 58.96 24.81 -24.59
CA HIS A 121 57.70 24.50 -23.91
C HIS A 121 57.45 25.39 -22.67
N THR A 122 58.49 25.71 -21.89
CA THR A 122 58.33 26.54 -20.69
C THR A 122 58.24 28.03 -21.01
N ASN A 123 58.96 28.50 -22.04
CA ASN A 123 59.09 29.93 -22.32
C ASN A 123 58.07 30.44 -23.35
N SER A 124 57.54 29.58 -24.22
CA SER A 124 56.53 29.97 -25.21
C SER A 124 55.15 30.10 -24.59
N GLN A 125 54.58 31.30 -24.63
CA GLN A 125 53.22 31.57 -24.16
C GLN A 125 52.18 30.69 -24.88
N ARG A 126 52.29 30.57 -26.21
CA ARG A 126 51.34 29.81 -27.04
C ARG A 126 51.31 28.31 -26.68
N LEU A 127 52.45 27.72 -26.33
CA LEU A 127 52.51 26.32 -25.89
C LEU A 127 51.95 26.13 -24.47
N ARG A 128 52.11 27.12 -23.59
CA ARG A 128 51.45 27.11 -22.27
C ARG A 128 49.95 27.21 -22.42
N ASP A 129 49.45 28.11 -23.25
CA ASP A 129 48.02 28.29 -23.50
C ASP A 129 47.40 27.00 -24.08
N LEU A 130 48.02 26.40 -25.10
CA LEU A 130 47.59 25.11 -25.66
C LEU A 130 47.62 23.98 -24.62
N LYS A 131 48.61 23.94 -23.73
CA LYS A 131 48.65 22.95 -22.64
C LYS A 131 47.48 23.15 -21.67
N THR A 132 47.19 24.39 -21.28
CA THR A 132 46.02 24.68 -20.44
C THR A 132 44.71 24.33 -21.13
N GLU A 133 44.61 24.51 -22.45
CA GLU A 133 43.45 24.14 -23.24
C GLU A 133 43.26 22.62 -23.31
N ILE A 134 44.34 21.87 -23.50
CA ILE A 134 44.32 20.40 -23.43
C ILE A 134 43.90 19.92 -22.03
N ASP A 135 44.42 20.53 -20.98
CA ASP A 135 44.06 20.16 -19.60
C ASP A 135 42.59 20.51 -19.29
N ARG A 136 42.09 21.63 -19.82
CA ARG A 136 40.65 21.97 -19.79
C ARG A 136 39.82 20.97 -20.60
N ALA A 137 40.28 20.52 -21.76
CA ALA A 137 39.60 19.50 -22.56
C ALA A 137 39.57 18.14 -21.84
N LYS A 138 40.65 17.75 -21.17
CA LYS A 138 40.72 16.51 -20.37
C LYS A 138 39.80 16.54 -19.16
N THR A 139 39.74 17.67 -18.46
CA THR A 139 38.85 17.86 -17.30
C THR A 139 37.38 17.93 -17.70
N THR A 140 37.05 18.61 -18.79
CA THR A 140 35.68 18.60 -19.33
C THR A 140 35.26 17.20 -19.75
N LEU A 141 36.13 16.44 -20.43
CA LEU A 141 35.87 15.04 -20.77
C LEU A 141 35.66 14.17 -19.52
N SER A 142 36.45 14.35 -18.46
CA SER A 142 36.29 13.57 -17.22
C SER A 142 34.99 13.91 -16.49
N VAL A 143 34.57 15.17 -16.49
CA VAL A 143 33.28 15.61 -15.94
C VAL A 143 32.11 15.03 -16.74
N VAL A 144 32.20 15.04 -18.08
CA VAL A 144 31.17 14.45 -18.95
C VAL A 144 31.05 12.94 -18.72
N LYS A 145 32.17 12.23 -18.61
CA LYS A 145 32.17 10.80 -18.26
C LYS A 145 31.47 10.55 -16.92
N ARG A 146 31.86 11.26 -15.86
CA ARG A 146 31.21 11.15 -14.54
C ARG A 146 29.72 11.47 -14.57
N ARG A 147 29.31 12.45 -15.39
CA ARG A 147 27.88 12.79 -15.56
C ARG A 147 27.11 11.64 -16.21
N ASN A 148 27.68 11.01 -17.23
CA ASN A 148 27.08 9.83 -17.87
C ASN A 148 27.03 8.63 -16.92
N ASP A 149 28.10 8.38 -16.17
CA ASP A 149 28.14 7.29 -15.18
C ASP A 149 27.05 7.50 -14.11
N ASN A 150 26.91 8.72 -13.59
CA ASN A 150 25.84 9.06 -12.64
C ASN A 150 24.44 8.91 -13.25
N ALA A 151 24.26 9.23 -14.54
CA ALA A 151 22.99 9.05 -15.22
C ALA A 151 22.63 7.57 -15.36
N ASN A 152 23.62 6.73 -15.70
CA ASN A 152 23.46 5.28 -15.79
C ASN A 152 23.13 4.67 -14.41
N MET A 153 23.84 5.07 -13.36
CA MET A 153 23.56 4.61 -11.99
C MET A 153 22.14 4.99 -11.54
N ARG A 154 21.72 6.24 -11.76
CA ARG A 154 20.33 6.67 -11.46
C ARG A 154 19.27 5.96 -12.31
N GLY A 155 19.64 5.48 -13.50
CA GLY A 155 18.78 4.65 -14.34
C GLY A 155 18.60 3.26 -13.71
N PHE A 156 19.71 2.65 -13.30
CA PHE A 156 19.72 1.35 -12.63
C PHE A 156 18.95 1.38 -11.29
N GLU A 157 19.20 2.38 -10.44
CA GLU A 157 18.48 2.56 -9.16
C GLU A 157 16.96 2.66 -9.39
N ARG A 158 16.51 3.45 -10.38
CA ARG A 158 15.09 3.56 -10.72
C ARG A 158 14.48 2.27 -11.26
N GLU A 159 15.23 1.50 -12.05
CA GLU A 159 14.77 0.19 -12.50
C GLU A 159 14.66 -0.81 -11.33
N GLN A 160 15.57 -0.74 -10.37
CA GLN A 160 15.56 -1.57 -9.18
C GLN A 160 14.38 -1.20 -8.26
N GLU A 161 14.19 0.08 -7.96
CA GLU A 161 13.01 0.59 -7.21
C GLU A 161 11.70 0.18 -7.89
N ARG A 162 11.64 0.22 -9.22
CA ARG A 162 10.46 -0.23 -9.97
C ARG A 162 10.21 -1.73 -9.81
N LYS A 163 11.26 -2.55 -9.82
CA LYS A 163 11.14 -4.00 -9.61
C LYS A 163 10.68 -4.32 -8.19
N GLU A 164 11.25 -3.65 -7.19
CA GLU A 164 10.85 -3.77 -5.78
C GLU A 164 9.38 -3.36 -5.60
N ALA A 165 8.96 -2.23 -6.16
CA ALA A 165 7.57 -1.78 -6.09
C ALA A 165 6.58 -2.73 -6.81
N ILE A 166 7.01 -3.43 -7.87
CA ILE A 166 6.18 -4.45 -8.53
C ILE A 166 6.06 -5.69 -7.64
N ALA A 167 7.17 -6.14 -7.04
CA ALA A 167 7.17 -7.28 -6.12
C ALA A 167 6.28 -7.02 -4.89
N ASP A 168 6.37 -5.84 -4.29
CA ASP A 168 5.52 -5.43 -3.16
C ASP A 168 4.03 -5.42 -3.55
N ARG A 169 3.70 -4.93 -4.75
CA ARG A 169 2.32 -4.95 -5.25
C ARG A 169 1.80 -6.37 -5.47
N GLU A 170 2.65 -7.28 -5.96
CA GLU A 170 2.29 -8.68 -6.14
C GLU A 170 2.08 -9.38 -4.80
N GLN A 171 2.92 -9.10 -3.80
CA GLN A 171 2.77 -9.64 -2.45
C GLN A 171 1.46 -9.17 -1.81
N VAL A 172 1.16 -7.87 -1.84
CA VAL A 172 -0.10 -7.33 -1.31
C VAL A 172 -1.30 -7.92 -2.04
N ARG A 173 -1.20 -8.18 -3.35
CA ARG A 173 -2.27 -8.85 -4.11
C ARG A 173 -2.48 -10.29 -3.64
N GLN A 174 -1.41 -11.04 -3.38
CA GLN A 174 -1.49 -12.40 -2.87
C GLN A 174 -2.09 -12.45 -1.46
N GLU A 175 -1.69 -11.53 -0.58
CA GLU A 175 -2.24 -11.42 0.78
C GLU A 175 -3.75 -11.12 0.76
N LYS A 176 -4.20 -10.19 -0.10
CA LYS A 176 -5.63 -9.91 -0.28
C LYS A 176 -6.42 -11.12 -0.78
N LEU A 177 -5.89 -11.84 -1.78
CA LEU A 177 -6.54 -13.06 -2.28
C LEU A 177 -6.59 -14.17 -1.21
N ALA A 178 -5.57 -14.27 -0.36
CA ALA A 178 -5.57 -15.21 0.75
C ALA A 178 -6.60 -14.83 1.83
N GLU A 179 -6.73 -13.54 2.15
CA GLU A 179 -7.74 -13.03 3.09
C GLU A 179 -9.16 -13.25 2.56
N GLU A 180 -9.41 -12.99 1.28
CA GLU A 180 -10.69 -13.26 0.62
C GLU A 180 -11.06 -14.75 0.67
N ARG A 181 -10.11 -15.65 0.37
CA ARG A 181 -10.32 -17.10 0.49
C ARG A 181 -10.60 -17.52 1.94
N ALA A 182 -9.89 -16.96 2.90
CA ALA A 182 -10.11 -17.24 4.32
C ALA A 182 -11.51 -16.78 4.78
N MET A 183 -11.97 -15.63 4.30
CA MET A 183 -13.32 -15.12 4.58
C MET A 183 -14.40 -15.99 3.94
N GLN A 184 -14.21 -16.44 2.69
CA GLN A 184 -15.12 -17.37 2.02
C GLN A 184 -15.20 -18.70 2.75
N LEU A 185 -14.06 -19.26 3.17
CA LEU A 185 -14.01 -20.49 3.97
C LEU A 185 -14.75 -20.33 5.30
N LYS A 186 -14.52 -19.21 6.03
CA LYS A 186 -15.24 -18.92 7.29
C LYS A 186 -16.75 -18.78 7.08
N ALA A 187 -17.18 -18.14 6.00
CA ALA A 187 -18.59 -18.02 5.66
C ALA A 187 -19.21 -19.38 5.33
N HIS A 188 -18.49 -20.22 4.57
CA HIS A 188 -18.92 -21.57 4.24
C HIS A 188 -19.06 -22.44 5.50
N THR A 189 -18.04 -22.47 6.36
CA THR A 189 -18.09 -23.26 7.61
C THR A 189 -19.20 -22.80 8.54
N TYR A 190 -19.43 -21.49 8.65
CA TYR A 190 -20.55 -20.95 9.40
C TYR A 190 -21.91 -21.37 8.82
N SER A 191 -22.04 -21.36 7.48
CA SER A 191 -23.26 -21.82 6.81
C SER A 191 -23.53 -23.31 7.04
N GLU A 192 -22.49 -24.15 7.01
CA GLU A 192 -22.61 -25.58 7.31
C GLU A 192 -23.01 -25.82 8.77
N GLN A 193 -22.42 -25.06 9.71
CA GLN A 193 -22.79 -25.12 11.13
C GLN A 193 -24.26 -24.74 11.34
N LEU A 194 -24.75 -23.69 10.66
CA LEU A 194 -26.17 -23.31 10.71
C LEU A 194 -27.07 -24.42 10.17
N VAL A 195 -26.73 -25.01 9.02
CA VAL A 195 -27.49 -26.14 8.45
C VAL A 195 -27.52 -27.32 9.42
N GLN A 196 -26.40 -27.63 10.08
CA GLN A 196 -26.33 -28.69 11.08
C GLN A 196 -27.20 -28.36 12.31
N GLN A 197 -27.21 -27.12 12.78
CA GLN A 197 -28.08 -26.69 13.89
C GLN A 197 -29.55 -26.79 13.52
N ILE A 198 -29.94 -26.38 12.31
CA ILE A 198 -31.31 -26.52 11.81
C ILE A 198 -31.71 -27.99 11.75
N ARG A 199 -30.84 -28.87 11.22
CA ARG A 199 -31.11 -30.32 11.17
C ARG A 199 -31.27 -30.92 12.56
N LYS A 200 -30.45 -30.52 13.54
CA LYS A 200 -30.60 -30.95 14.93
C LYS A 200 -31.94 -30.51 15.52
N LEU A 201 -32.31 -29.23 15.34
CA LEU A 201 -33.60 -28.71 15.81
C LEU A 201 -34.80 -29.39 15.14
N GLN A 202 -34.69 -29.76 13.86
CA GLN A 202 -35.72 -30.53 13.16
C GLN A 202 -35.85 -31.94 13.76
N ALA A 203 -34.74 -32.63 13.98
CA ALA A 203 -34.74 -33.95 14.61
C ALA A 203 -35.31 -33.90 16.04
N ASP A 204 -34.95 -32.89 16.84
CA ASP A 204 -35.48 -32.72 18.20
C ASP A 204 -37.01 -32.47 18.17
N ARG A 205 -37.50 -31.66 17.23
CA ARG A 205 -38.95 -31.43 17.04
C ARG A 205 -39.68 -32.70 16.60
N GLU A 206 -39.07 -33.49 15.71
CA GLU A 206 -39.65 -34.77 15.28
C GLU A 206 -39.73 -35.76 16.45
N GLN A 207 -38.68 -35.83 17.29
CA GLN A 207 -38.71 -36.63 18.51
C GLN A 207 -39.78 -36.16 19.48
N GLN A 208 -39.90 -34.85 19.73
CA GLN A 208 -40.96 -34.29 20.57
C GLN A 208 -42.36 -34.63 20.04
N GLN A 209 -42.59 -34.54 18.73
CA GLN A 209 -43.87 -34.92 18.13
C GLN A 209 -44.17 -36.42 18.29
N LEU A 210 -43.15 -37.28 18.26
CA LEU A 210 -43.32 -38.72 18.51
C LEU A 210 -43.69 -38.97 19.98
N THR A 211 -42.98 -38.35 20.93
CA THR A 211 -43.29 -38.49 22.36
C THR A 211 -44.70 -37.96 22.68
N ASP A 212 -45.08 -36.81 22.15
CA ASP A 212 -46.42 -36.23 22.36
C ASP A 212 -47.53 -37.13 21.80
N ARG A 213 -47.27 -37.79 20.65
CA ARG A 213 -48.21 -38.75 20.06
C ARG A 213 -48.33 -40.02 20.90
N GLU A 214 -47.23 -40.51 21.46
CA GLU A 214 -47.23 -41.67 22.35
C GLU A 214 -47.95 -41.37 23.67
N GLU A 215 -47.65 -40.25 24.31
CA GLU A 215 -48.36 -39.78 25.50
C GLU A 215 -49.85 -39.57 25.22
N GLY A 216 -50.20 -38.98 24.07
CA GLY A 216 -51.59 -38.81 23.64
C GLY A 216 -52.31 -40.13 23.32
N ARG A 217 -51.60 -41.19 22.95
CA ARG A 217 -52.18 -42.55 22.83
C ARG A 217 -52.40 -43.20 24.19
N GLN A 218 -51.43 -43.08 25.09
CA GLN A 218 -51.55 -43.63 26.46
C GLN A 218 -52.67 -42.94 27.24
N LYS A 219 -52.78 -41.61 27.18
CA LYS A 219 -53.88 -40.87 27.82
C LYS A 219 -55.24 -41.34 27.33
N ARG A 220 -55.42 -41.49 26.01
CA ARG A 220 -56.68 -42.03 25.44
C ARG A 220 -57.00 -43.45 25.90
N GLN A 221 -56.00 -44.34 25.95
CA GLN A 221 -56.20 -45.69 26.50
C GLN A 221 -56.63 -45.66 27.97
N ASN A 222 -56.01 -44.80 28.77
CA ASN A 222 -56.36 -44.66 30.18
C ASN A 222 -57.78 -44.10 30.35
N ASP A 223 -58.18 -43.11 29.54
CA ASP A 223 -59.53 -42.54 29.55
C ASP A 223 -60.57 -43.58 29.10
N GLU A 224 -60.27 -44.38 28.07
CA GLU A 224 -61.13 -45.47 27.61
C GLU A 224 -61.30 -46.56 28.69
N LEU A 225 -60.22 -46.92 29.38
CA LEU A 225 -60.26 -47.87 30.50
C LEU A 225 -61.06 -47.32 31.69
N ALA A 226 -60.87 -46.04 32.05
CA ALA A 226 -61.62 -45.39 33.10
C ALA A 226 -63.12 -45.36 32.75
N HIS A 227 -63.47 -44.99 31.52
CA HIS A 227 -64.85 -44.99 31.06
C HIS A 227 -65.46 -46.40 31.03
N ALA A 228 -64.71 -47.43 30.64
CA ALA A 228 -65.16 -48.82 30.70
C ALA A 228 -65.43 -49.29 32.14
N MET A 229 -64.56 -48.90 33.09
CA MET A 229 -64.74 -49.20 34.51
C MET A 229 -65.96 -48.46 35.09
N ASP A 230 -66.15 -47.19 34.75
CA ASP A 230 -67.33 -46.42 35.15
C ASP A 230 -68.63 -47.04 34.61
N LEU A 231 -68.62 -47.49 33.36
CA LEU A 231 -69.76 -48.21 32.75
C LEU A 231 -70.03 -49.54 33.45
N GLN A 232 -69.00 -50.34 33.75
CA GLN A 232 -69.15 -51.60 34.49
C GLN A 232 -69.73 -51.35 35.87
N HIS A 233 -69.18 -50.39 36.61
CA HIS A 233 -69.67 -50.00 37.92
C HIS A 233 -71.13 -49.51 37.87
N ALA A 234 -71.48 -48.72 36.85
CA ALA A 234 -72.86 -48.26 36.64
C ALA A 234 -73.83 -49.42 36.33
N ILE A 235 -73.40 -50.41 35.54
CA ILE A 235 -74.18 -51.61 35.23
C ILE A 235 -74.36 -52.46 36.49
N GLU A 236 -73.29 -52.73 37.23
CA GLU A 236 -73.34 -53.50 38.48
C GLU A 236 -74.22 -52.81 39.51
N TRP A 237 -74.10 -51.50 39.67
CA TRP A 237 -74.93 -50.72 40.58
C TRP A 237 -76.40 -50.76 40.14
N ARG A 238 -76.70 -50.60 38.85
CA ARG A 238 -78.07 -50.75 38.32
C ARG A 238 -78.60 -52.16 38.54
N HIS A 239 -77.77 -53.18 38.37
CA HIS A 239 -78.17 -54.58 38.57
C HIS A 239 -78.42 -54.89 40.05
N LYS A 240 -77.55 -54.44 40.96
CA LYS A 240 -77.76 -54.55 42.41
C LYS A 240 -79.03 -53.84 42.83
N LYS A 241 -79.20 -52.59 42.40
CA LYS A 241 -80.41 -51.81 42.66
C LYS A 241 -81.67 -52.46 42.09
N ARG A 242 -81.59 -53.12 40.92
CA ARG A 242 -82.69 -53.88 40.33
C ARG A 242 -83.01 -55.14 41.14
N ILE A 243 -82.01 -55.86 41.62
CA ILE A 243 -82.20 -57.03 42.50
C ILE A 243 -82.83 -56.57 43.82
N GLU A 244 -82.28 -55.54 44.46
CA GLU A 244 -82.81 -54.96 45.70
C GLU A 244 -84.25 -54.48 45.49
N LEU A 245 -84.53 -53.72 44.42
CA LEU A 245 -85.90 -53.31 44.10
C LEU A 245 -86.82 -54.50 43.85
N LYS A 246 -86.35 -55.56 43.19
CA LYS A 246 -87.14 -56.77 42.98
C LYS A 246 -87.40 -57.50 44.31
N GLN A 247 -86.41 -57.62 45.18
CA GLN A 247 -86.57 -58.18 46.53
C GLN A 247 -87.55 -57.35 47.35
N MET A 248 -87.40 -56.03 47.38
CA MET A 248 -88.34 -55.12 48.05
C MET A 248 -89.75 -55.23 47.45
N LEU A 249 -89.88 -55.44 46.15
CA LEU A 249 -91.17 -55.60 45.48
C LEU A 249 -91.79 -56.98 45.74
N ASP A 250 -90.96 -58.03 45.84
CA ASP A 250 -91.37 -59.38 46.23
C ASP A 250 -91.79 -59.40 47.70
N GLU A 251 -91.02 -58.77 48.60
CA GLU A 251 -91.35 -58.55 50.01
C GLU A 251 -92.61 -57.70 50.17
N TYR A 252 -92.74 -56.60 49.41
CA TYR A 252 -93.94 -55.78 49.39
C TYR A 252 -95.13 -56.55 48.83
N SER A 253 -94.95 -57.40 47.82
CA SER A 253 -96.02 -58.25 47.29
C SER A 253 -96.43 -59.34 48.28
N ALA A 254 -95.49 -59.90 49.04
CA ALA A 254 -95.73 -60.87 50.10
C ALA A 254 -96.44 -60.21 51.28
N LEU A 255 -96.01 -59.00 51.67
CA LEU A 255 -96.67 -58.14 52.65
C LEU A 255 -98.07 -57.74 52.18
N LYS A 256 -98.24 -57.42 50.90
CA LYS A 256 -99.55 -57.08 50.31
C LYS A 256 -100.47 -58.30 50.27
N ARG A 257 -99.95 -59.50 50.00
CA ARG A 257 -100.71 -60.77 50.10
C ARG A 257 -101.11 -61.04 51.56
N SER A 258 -100.19 -60.92 52.52
CA SER A 258 -100.51 -61.12 53.95
C SER A 258 -101.47 -60.06 54.50
N LEU A 259 -101.36 -58.80 54.07
CA LEU A 259 -102.31 -57.72 54.39
C LEU A 259 -103.67 -57.93 53.73
N ARG A 260 -103.71 -58.47 52.50
CA ARG A 260 -104.95 -58.78 51.77
C ARG A 260 -105.67 -60.01 52.32
N ASP A 261 -104.93 -60.97 52.87
CA ASP A 261 -105.49 -62.10 53.61
C ASP A 261 -105.99 -61.67 55.01
N ALA A 262 -105.36 -60.65 55.62
CA ALA A 262 -105.74 -60.12 56.93
C ALA A 262 -106.86 -59.07 56.90
N ASN A 263 -107.08 -58.37 55.78
CA ASN A 263 -108.11 -57.35 55.63
C ASN A 263 -108.68 -57.38 54.20
N PRO A 264 -109.95 -57.80 54.00
CA PRO A 264 -110.63 -57.66 52.72
C PRO A 264 -111.10 -56.20 52.54
N ASP A 265 -110.54 -55.58 51.48
CA ASP A 265 -110.94 -54.37 50.76
C ASP A 265 -111.50 -53.14 51.52
N GLU A 266 -110.75 -52.02 51.44
CA GLU A 266 -111.31 -50.68 51.18
C GLU A 266 -110.36 -49.91 50.21
N PRO A 267 -110.87 -49.30 49.11
CA PRO A 267 -110.08 -48.46 48.23
C PRO A 267 -110.23 -46.95 48.52
N ASP A 268 -109.41 -46.16 47.82
CA ASP A 268 -109.59 -44.72 47.51
C ASP A 268 -109.01 -43.63 48.41
N LYS A 269 -108.05 -43.93 49.31
CA LYS A 269 -107.18 -42.86 49.89
C LYS A 269 -105.68 -43.06 49.73
N LEU A 270 -105.22 -44.26 49.37
CA LEU A 270 -103.79 -44.55 49.27
C LEU A 270 -103.13 -43.94 48.02
N ASP A 271 -103.80 -43.91 46.88
CA ASP A 271 -103.20 -43.41 45.63
C ASP A 271 -102.92 -41.89 45.68
N VAL A 272 -103.75 -41.11 46.38
CA VAL A 272 -103.50 -39.68 46.62
C VAL A 272 -102.33 -39.48 47.58
N ILE A 273 -102.24 -40.27 48.65
CA ILE A 273 -101.12 -40.22 49.61
C ILE A 273 -99.80 -40.66 48.96
N VAL A 274 -99.83 -41.67 48.07
CA VAL A 274 -98.65 -42.11 47.31
C VAL A 274 -98.25 -41.05 46.29
N MET A 275 -99.19 -40.39 45.61
CA MET A 275 -98.88 -39.26 44.72
C MET A 275 -98.29 -38.07 45.50
N GLU A 276 -98.86 -37.71 46.65
CA GLU A 276 -98.34 -36.66 47.54
C GLU A 276 -96.97 -37.03 48.14
N ALA A 277 -96.70 -38.31 48.40
CA ALA A 277 -95.39 -38.77 48.88
C ALA A 277 -94.32 -38.81 47.76
N MET A 278 -94.73 -39.08 46.52
CA MET A 278 -93.83 -39.14 45.35
C MET A 278 -93.52 -37.75 44.77
N GLY A 279 -94.39 -36.74 44.99
CA GLY A 279 -94.19 -35.35 44.57
C GLY A 279 -92.89 -34.72 45.11
N PRO A 280 -92.61 -34.75 46.42
CA PRO A 280 -91.38 -34.24 47.01
C PRO A 280 -90.13 -34.95 46.49
N VAL A 281 -90.21 -36.26 46.27
CA VAL A 281 -89.09 -37.08 45.78
C VAL A 281 -88.77 -36.71 44.32
N THR A 282 -89.76 -36.68 43.44
CA THR A 282 -89.60 -36.28 42.04
C THR A 282 -89.17 -34.81 41.90
N ALA A 283 -89.72 -33.91 42.73
CA ALA A 283 -89.28 -32.52 42.79
C ALA A 283 -87.82 -32.39 43.27
N SER A 284 -87.37 -33.23 44.19
CA SER A 284 -85.98 -33.25 44.64
C SER A 284 -85.01 -33.72 43.55
N PHE A 285 -85.39 -34.74 42.76
CA PHE A 285 -84.60 -35.20 41.62
C PHE A 285 -84.52 -34.15 40.52
N LEU A 286 -85.64 -33.50 40.19
CA LEU A 286 -85.66 -32.40 39.22
C LEU A 286 -84.81 -31.21 39.68
N ARG A 287 -84.88 -30.84 40.97
CA ARG A 287 -84.01 -29.79 41.54
C ARG A 287 -82.53 -30.18 41.49
N GLN A 288 -82.19 -31.43 41.80
CA GLN A 288 -80.80 -31.91 41.71
C GLN A 288 -80.29 -31.94 40.28
N GLU A 289 -81.10 -32.36 39.30
CA GLU A 289 -80.71 -32.31 37.89
C GLU A 289 -80.56 -30.88 37.37
N LEU A 290 -81.45 -29.98 37.76
CA LEU A 290 -81.33 -28.55 37.43
C LEU A 290 -80.09 -27.94 38.06
N GLN A 291 -79.78 -28.27 39.32
CA GLN A 291 -78.56 -27.81 39.98
C GLN A 291 -77.31 -28.33 39.26
N ARG A 292 -77.26 -29.62 38.90
CA ARG A 292 -76.13 -30.18 38.13
C ARG A 292 -75.93 -29.47 36.79
N ARG A 293 -77.02 -29.10 36.09
CA ARG A 293 -76.92 -28.33 34.85
C ARG A 293 -76.38 -26.92 35.08
N VAL A 294 -76.78 -26.26 36.16
CA VAL A 294 -76.23 -24.94 36.54
C VAL A 294 -74.74 -25.07 36.84
N ASP A 295 -74.34 -26.04 37.66
CA ASP A 295 -72.94 -26.30 38.00
C ASP A 295 -72.10 -26.60 36.74
N ASP A 296 -72.64 -27.36 35.79
CA ASP A 296 -71.97 -27.64 34.51
C ASP A 296 -71.81 -26.39 33.64
N ILE A 297 -72.81 -25.50 33.62
CA ILE A 297 -72.73 -24.22 32.91
C ILE A 297 -71.68 -23.31 33.56
N GLU A 298 -71.64 -23.25 34.90
CA GLU A 298 -70.65 -22.47 35.64
C GLU A 298 -69.23 -23.00 35.42
N ARG A 299 -69.01 -24.32 35.45
CA ARG A 299 -67.72 -24.92 35.11
C ARG A 299 -67.28 -24.57 33.69
N ARG A 300 -68.19 -24.62 32.71
CA ARG A 300 -67.87 -24.23 31.33
C ARG A 300 -67.50 -22.75 31.23
N ARG A 301 -68.15 -21.87 31.99
CA ARG A 301 -67.79 -20.44 32.05
C ARG A 301 -66.40 -20.24 32.62
N LEU A 302 -66.09 -20.86 33.76
CA LEU A 302 -64.76 -20.79 34.36
C LEU A 302 -63.66 -21.26 33.39
N ILE A 303 -63.87 -22.40 32.73
CA ILE A 303 -62.91 -22.90 31.72
C ILE A 303 -62.79 -21.93 30.54
N SER A 304 -63.89 -21.32 30.09
CA SER A 304 -63.87 -20.34 29.00
C SER A 304 -63.11 -19.07 29.40
N ASP A 305 -63.28 -18.60 30.63
CA ASP A 305 -62.60 -17.42 31.16
C ASP A 305 -61.09 -17.69 31.30
N ASP A 306 -60.71 -18.84 31.87
CA ASP A 306 -59.31 -19.30 31.97
C ASP A 306 -58.65 -19.41 30.59
N LEU A 307 -59.35 -19.96 29.59
CA LEU A 307 -58.86 -20.01 28.20
C LEU A 307 -58.72 -18.61 27.60
N GLY A 308 -59.64 -17.69 27.92
CA GLY A 308 -59.58 -16.29 27.51
C GLY A 308 -58.33 -15.60 28.06
N GLU A 309 -58.03 -15.79 29.35
CA GLU A 309 -56.83 -15.27 29.99
C GLU A 309 -55.56 -15.83 29.34
N GLN A 310 -55.48 -17.15 29.13
CA GLN A 310 -54.34 -17.78 28.47
C GLN A 310 -54.11 -17.27 27.03
N LEU A 311 -55.18 -17.08 26.26
CA LEU A 311 -55.09 -16.49 24.92
C LEU A 311 -54.60 -15.04 24.96
N SER A 312 -55.06 -14.26 25.94
CA SER A 312 -54.62 -12.88 26.14
C SER A 312 -53.12 -12.81 26.50
N GLU A 313 -52.65 -13.71 27.36
CA GLU A 313 -51.23 -13.81 27.71
C GLU A 313 -50.37 -14.18 26.50
N MET A 314 -50.79 -15.18 25.71
CA MET A 314 -50.06 -15.58 24.51
C MET A 314 -49.97 -14.44 23.49
N ARG A 315 -51.06 -13.68 23.33
CA ARG A 315 -51.06 -12.49 22.48
C ARG A 315 -50.10 -11.43 23.00
N ASN A 316 -50.14 -11.11 24.29
CA ASN A 316 -49.24 -10.12 24.89
C ASN A 316 -47.76 -10.54 24.78
N LYS A 317 -47.45 -11.84 24.99
CA LYS A 317 -46.10 -12.39 24.81
C LYS A 317 -45.63 -12.28 23.36
N LYS A 318 -46.52 -12.53 22.38
CA LYS A 318 -46.24 -12.34 20.96
C LYS A 318 -45.98 -10.87 20.63
N ASP A 319 -46.85 -9.97 21.08
CA ASP A 319 -46.70 -8.53 20.81
C ASP A 319 -45.41 -7.98 21.43
N ALA A 320 -45.03 -8.44 22.64
CA ALA A 320 -43.75 -8.09 23.26
C ALA A 320 -42.54 -8.63 22.47
N HIS A 321 -42.62 -9.85 21.95
CA HIS A 321 -41.58 -10.43 21.10
C HIS A 321 -41.43 -9.66 19.78
N ASP A 322 -42.54 -9.32 19.13
CA ASP A 322 -42.55 -8.54 17.90
C ASP A 322 -41.99 -7.12 18.13
N SER A 323 -42.31 -6.50 19.29
CA SER A 323 -41.69 -5.23 19.70
C SER A 323 -40.18 -5.35 19.91
N MET A 324 -39.70 -6.40 20.59
CA MET A 324 -38.26 -6.62 20.78
C MET A 324 -37.55 -6.83 19.43
N LEU A 325 -38.15 -7.57 18.50
CA LEU A 325 -37.60 -7.74 17.15
C LEU A 325 -37.51 -6.40 16.41
N ALA A 326 -38.54 -5.57 16.49
CA ALA A 326 -38.53 -4.23 15.91
C ALA A 326 -37.40 -3.38 16.50
N ASP A 327 -37.22 -3.38 17.83
CA ASP A 327 -36.16 -2.64 18.50
C ASP A 327 -34.76 -3.11 18.09
N ILE A 328 -34.54 -4.43 17.97
CA ILE A 328 -33.28 -4.99 17.47
C ILE A 328 -33.00 -4.50 16.05
N LEU A 329 -34.00 -4.53 15.15
CA LEU A 329 -33.85 -4.06 13.78
C LEU A 329 -33.55 -2.55 13.70
N VAL A 330 -34.17 -1.75 14.56
CA VAL A 330 -33.89 -0.32 14.67
C VAL A 330 -32.45 -0.10 15.16
N CYS A 331 -32.00 -0.84 16.18
CA CYS A 331 -30.64 -0.75 16.69
C CYS A 331 -29.59 -1.16 15.63
N GLU A 332 -29.84 -2.23 14.87
CA GLU A 332 -28.98 -2.64 13.76
C GLU A 332 -28.89 -1.56 12.67
N ARG A 333 -30.02 -0.97 12.29
CA ARG A 333 -30.05 0.12 11.31
C ARG A 333 -29.24 1.31 11.78
N GLN A 334 -29.45 1.74 13.03
CA GLN A 334 -28.69 2.84 13.63
C GLN A 334 -27.19 2.54 13.70
N ALA A 335 -26.81 1.30 14.04
CA ALA A 335 -25.41 0.89 14.05
C ALA A 335 -24.77 0.96 12.65
N ARG A 336 -25.50 0.53 11.61
CA ARG A 336 -25.05 0.64 10.21
C ARG A 336 -24.89 2.11 9.79
N GLU A 337 -25.84 2.97 10.14
CA GLU A 337 -25.78 4.41 9.86
C GLU A 337 -24.61 5.08 10.59
N LYS A 338 -24.40 4.79 11.88
CA LYS A 338 -23.24 5.27 12.64
C LYS A 338 -21.91 4.82 12.03
N LYS A 339 -21.83 3.56 11.57
CA LYS A 339 -20.64 3.03 10.88
C LYS A 339 -20.35 3.80 9.58
N ARG A 340 -21.37 4.04 8.76
CA ARG A 340 -21.25 4.85 7.53
C ARG A 340 -20.79 6.27 7.84
N ALA A 341 -21.40 6.92 8.83
CA ALA A 341 -21.00 8.26 9.27
C ALA A 341 -19.54 8.32 9.74
N HIS A 342 -19.07 7.30 10.48
CA HIS A 342 -17.66 7.22 10.89
C HIS A 342 -16.71 7.07 9.71
N GLN A 343 -17.07 6.24 8.71
CA GLN A 343 -16.26 6.10 7.48
C GLN A 343 -16.17 7.43 6.72
N ASP A 344 -17.26 8.19 6.64
CA ASP A 344 -17.26 9.50 5.98
C ASP A 344 -16.43 10.53 6.75
N ILE A 345 -16.48 10.53 8.08
CA ILE A 345 -15.61 11.36 8.93
C ILE A 345 -14.13 11.00 8.69
N GLN A 346 -13.79 9.71 8.63
CA GLN A 346 -12.43 9.26 8.34
C GLN A 346 -11.96 9.69 6.95
N LYS A 347 -12.80 9.54 5.92
CA LYS A 347 -12.50 10.02 4.56
C LYS A 347 -12.24 11.53 4.54
N ARG A 348 -13.09 12.33 5.18
CA ARG A 348 -12.90 13.79 5.29
C ARG A 348 -11.61 14.14 6.04
N ARG A 349 -11.29 13.42 7.12
CA ARG A 349 -10.03 13.61 7.86
C ARG A 349 -8.83 13.32 6.98
N ASN A 350 -8.84 12.21 6.25
CA ASN A 350 -7.75 11.82 5.35
C ASN A 350 -7.58 12.85 4.21
N GLN A 351 -8.68 13.33 3.64
CA GLN A 351 -8.65 14.43 2.66
C GLN A 351 -8.03 15.70 3.25
N LYS A 352 -8.41 16.10 4.47
CA LYS A 352 -7.80 17.27 5.13
C LYS A 352 -6.29 17.09 5.37
N LEU A 353 -5.86 15.89 5.76
CA LEU A 353 -4.44 15.57 5.94
C LEU A 353 -3.68 15.62 4.62
N GLN A 354 -4.27 15.10 3.54
CA GLN A 354 -3.69 15.16 2.20
C GLN A 354 -3.56 16.61 1.73
N VAL A 355 -4.61 17.42 1.82
CA VAL A 355 -4.57 18.85 1.49
C VAL A 355 -3.52 19.59 2.33
N ALA A 356 -3.40 19.28 3.62
CA ALA A 356 -2.37 19.88 4.46
C ALA A 356 -0.95 19.50 4.01
N ALA A 357 -0.72 18.23 3.63
CA ALA A 357 0.54 17.78 3.08
C ALA A 357 0.86 18.48 1.74
N ASP A 358 -0.12 18.62 0.86
CA ASP A 358 0.00 19.32 -0.41
C ASP A 358 0.34 20.81 -0.20
N LEU A 359 -0.32 21.49 0.75
CA LEU A 359 -0.03 22.89 1.10
C LEU A 359 1.39 23.05 1.69
N ILE A 360 1.85 22.11 2.52
CA ILE A 360 3.22 22.11 3.04
C ILE A 360 4.22 21.95 1.89
N ASN A 361 3.95 21.04 0.95
CA ASN A 361 4.80 20.82 -0.22
C ASN A 361 4.83 22.06 -1.12
N GLN A 362 3.68 22.67 -1.41
CA GLN A 362 3.60 23.93 -2.15
C GLN A 362 4.40 25.05 -1.47
N ARG A 363 4.33 25.16 -0.14
CA ARG A 363 5.12 26.16 0.60
C ARG A 363 6.62 25.89 0.53
N LYS A 364 7.05 24.62 0.55
CA LYS A 364 8.45 24.23 0.35
C LYS A 364 8.93 24.58 -1.05
N GLU A 365 8.13 24.28 -2.08
CA GLU A 365 8.42 24.66 -3.46
C GLU A 365 8.51 26.17 -3.63
N GLN A 366 7.55 26.94 -3.10
CA GLN A 366 7.61 28.39 -3.13
C GLN A 366 8.86 28.96 -2.47
N LYS A 367 9.25 28.44 -1.28
CA LYS A 367 10.50 28.83 -0.63
C LYS A 367 11.72 28.49 -1.48
N PHE A 368 11.74 27.31 -2.09
CA PHE A 368 12.82 26.90 -2.99
C PHE A 368 12.96 27.86 -4.18
N TYR A 369 11.83 28.24 -4.82
CA TYR A 369 11.85 29.21 -5.91
C TYR A 369 12.26 30.61 -5.43
N GLN A 370 11.80 31.06 -4.25
CA GLN A 370 12.24 32.33 -3.66
C GLN A 370 13.75 32.35 -3.38
N GLU A 371 14.32 31.28 -2.84
CA GLU A 371 15.76 31.15 -2.60
C GLU A 371 16.55 31.13 -3.91
N LYS A 372 16.05 30.42 -4.92
CA LYS A 372 16.61 30.40 -6.27
C LYS A 372 16.58 31.79 -6.92
N ASP A 373 15.47 32.50 -6.83
CA ASP A 373 15.33 33.85 -7.39
C ASP A 373 16.20 34.86 -6.64
N ALA A 374 16.29 34.77 -5.31
CA ALA A 374 17.20 35.58 -4.51
C ALA A 374 18.67 35.36 -4.90
N LEU A 375 19.07 34.12 -5.19
CA LEU A 375 20.40 33.81 -5.73
C LEU A 375 20.61 34.40 -7.13
N LEU A 376 19.57 34.37 -7.98
CA LEU A 376 19.60 34.93 -9.33
C LEU A 376 19.59 36.47 -9.36
N THR A 377 19.06 37.15 -8.32
CA THR A 377 19.11 38.62 -8.20
C THR A 377 20.48 39.17 -7.80
N LYS A 378 21.37 38.33 -7.23
CA LYS A 378 22.75 38.73 -6.89
C LYS A 378 23.71 38.75 -8.09
N ILE A 379 23.28 38.19 -9.22
CA ILE A 379 24.03 38.23 -10.47
C ILE A 379 23.72 39.59 -11.12
N THR A 380 24.74 40.40 -11.42
CA THR A 380 24.57 41.65 -12.16
C THR A 380 24.03 41.35 -13.55
N ARG A 381 22.81 41.81 -13.83
CA ARG A 381 22.07 41.53 -15.05
C ARG A 381 22.22 42.69 -16.03
N ASP A 382 22.93 42.45 -17.13
CA ASP A 382 22.94 43.36 -18.28
C ASP A 382 21.62 43.23 -19.04
N SER A 383 20.86 44.33 -19.14
CA SER A 383 19.55 44.36 -19.82
C SER A 383 19.62 44.02 -21.32
N THR A 384 20.83 44.02 -21.91
CA THR A 384 21.09 43.68 -23.30
C THR A 384 21.44 42.20 -23.51
N SER A 385 21.69 41.46 -22.43
CA SER A 385 21.97 40.01 -22.45
C SER A 385 20.83 39.22 -23.08
N PHE A 386 21.18 38.26 -23.94
CA PHE A 386 20.20 37.35 -24.55
C PHE A 386 19.39 36.58 -23.51
N MET A 387 20.04 36.14 -22.42
CA MET A 387 19.38 35.39 -21.34
C MET A 387 18.39 36.26 -20.55
N GLU A 388 18.70 37.55 -20.36
CA GLU A 388 17.81 38.50 -19.69
C GLU A 388 16.57 38.79 -20.55
N ARG A 389 16.75 38.95 -21.87
CA ARG A 389 15.64 39.09 -22.82
C ARG A 389 14.74 37.85 -22.84
N GLN A 390 15.31 36.65 -22.83
CA GLN A 390 14.51 35.42 -22.72
C GLN A 390 13.77 35.33 -21.39
N TYR A 391 14.41 35.70 -20.28
CA TYR A 391 13.77 35.69 -18.96
C TYR A 391 12.62 36.70 -18.88
N GLN A 392 12.79 37.92 -19.40
CA GLN A 392 11.73 38.92 -19.48
C GLN A 392 10.57 38.43 -20.36
N GLN A 393 10.88 37.80 -21.49
CA GLN A 393 9.85 37.24 -22.38
C GLN A 393 9.10 36.07 -21.70
N ALA A 394 9.80 35.20 -20.96
CA ALA A 394 9.19 34.14 -20.17
C ALA A 394 8.31 34.69 -19.04
N ALA A 395 8.82 35.66 -18.26
CA ALA A 395 8.06 36.32 -17.20
C ALA A 395 6.80 37.03 -17.73
N SER A 396 6.87 37.64 -18.92
CA SER A 396 5.71 38.24 -19.57
C SER A 396 4.65 37.21 -19.99
N ARG A 397 5.09 36.03 -20.47
CA ARG A 397 4.20 34.91 -20.80
C ARG A 397 3.55 34.32 -19.55
N ASP A 398 4.32 34.17 -18.48
CA ASP A 398 3.82 33.66 -17.21
C ASP A 398 2.82 34.63 -16.57
N ALA A 399 3.09 35.94 -16.63
CA ALA A 399 2.14 36.97 -16.19
C ALA A 399 0.84 36.95 -17.01
N ALA A 400 0.93 36.79 -18.33
CA ALA A 400 -0.25 36.66 -19.20
C ALA A 400 -1.06 35.38 -18.89
N SER A 401 -0.38 34.25 -18.68
CA SER A 401 -1.00 32.99 -18.26
C SER A 401 -1.69 33.13 -16.90
N HIS A 402 -1.04 33.78 -15.93
CA HIS A 402 -1.65 34.08 -14.64
C HIS A 402 -2.89 34.96 -14.74
N ALA A 403 -2.88 35.96 -15.62
CA ALA A 403 -4.05 36.81 -15.86
C ALA A 403 -5.21 36.01 -16.46
N MET A 404 -4.94 35.10 -17.42
CA MET A 404 -5.95 34.19 -17.98
C MET A 404 -6.52 33.24 -16.93
N ASN A 405 -5.66 32.65 -16.09
CA ASN A 405 -6.10 31.76 -15.02
C ASN A 405 -6.92 32.50 -13.96
N LYS A 406 -6.56 33.73 -13.61
CA LYS A 406 -7.37 34.54 -12.70
C LYS A 406 -8.77 34.79 -13.28
N ALA A 407 -8.84 35.18 -14.55
CA ALA A 407 -10.11 35.39 -15.23
C ALA A 407 -10.97 34.10 -15.29
N SER A 408 -10.36 32.93 -15.49
CA SER A 408 -11.10 31.66 -15.48
C SER A 408 -11.61 31.29 -14.09
N TYR A 409 -10.84 31.52 -13.03
CA TYR A 409 -11.30 31.33 -11.65
C TYR A 409 -12.46 32.26 -11.29
N ASP A 410 -12.37 33.53 -11.68
CA ASP A 410 -13.44 34.51 -11.45
C ASP A 410 -14.73 34.11 -12.20
N ALA A 411 -14.61 33.59 -13.43
CA ALA A 411 -15.75 33.05 -14.18
C ALA A 411 -16.38 31.83 -13.49
N ILE A 412 -15.57 30.86 -13.07
CA ILE A 412 -16.04 29.66 -12.34
C ILE A 412 -16.74 30.07 -11.03
N ALA A 413 -16.20 31.04 -10.30
CA ALA A 413 -16.82 31.55 -9.07
C ALA A 413 -18.21 32.16 -9.36
N SER A 414 -18.34 32.91 -10.45
CA SER A 414 -19.63 33.46 -10.88
C SER A 414 -20.64 32.37 -11.27
N ASP A 415 -20.19 31.31 -11.94
CA ASP A 415 -21.03 30.17 -12.31
C ASP A 415 -21.51 29.38 -11.09
N ILE A 416 -20.66 29.23 -10.07
CA ILE A 416 -21.05 28.59 -8.81
C ILE A 416 -22.17 29.39 -8.14
N VAL A 417 -22.02 30.72 -8.03
CA VAL A 417 -23.04 31.59 -7.44
C VAL A 417 -24.35 31.52 -8.24
N ASN A 418 -24.27 31.54 -9.57
CA ASN A 418 -25.45 31.40 -10.43
C ASN A 418 -26.12 30.03 -10.28
N ASN A 419 -25.36 28.94 -10.20
CA ASN A 419 -25.91 27.60 -9.96
C ASN A 419 -26.62 27.49 -8.60
N VAL A 420 -26.06 28.10 -7.55
CA VAL A 420 -26.73 28.15 -6.23
C VAL A 420 -28.06 28.89 -6.34
N ARG A 421 -28.10 30.02 -7.05
CA ARG A 421 -29.35 30.77 -7.30
C ARG A 421 -30.37 29.95 -8.09
N LEU A 422 -29.95 29.27 -9.16
CA LEU A 422 -30.84 28.42 -9.96
C LEU A 422 -31.40 27.24 -9.14
N ARG A 423 -30.58 26.62 -8.28
CA ARG A 423 -31.06 25.56 -7.37
C ARG A 423 -32.06 26.08 -6.35
N ALA A 424 -31.81 27.28 -5.80
CA ALA A 424 -32.76 27.91 -4.88
C ALA A 424 -34.09 28.19 -5.58
N ALA A 425 -34.06 28.75 -6.79
CA ALA A 425 -35.25 28.99 -7.61
C ALA A 425 -36.02 27.69 -7.91
N ALA A 426 -35.33 26.61 -8.31
CA ALA A 426 -35.98 25.32 -8.56
C ALA A 426 -36.65 24.73 -7.31
N VAL A 427 -36.04 24.87 -6.12
CA VAL A 427 -36.64 24.42 -4.86
C VAL A 427 -37.88 25.25 -4.51
N GLU A 428 -37.85 26.56 -4.79
CA GLU A 428 -39.02 27.43 -4.61
C GLU A 428 -40.15 27.06 -5.59
N GLU A 429 -39.83 26.80 -6.86
CA GLU A 429 -40.80 26.31 -7.84
C GLU A 429 -41.44 24.98 -7.41
N GLU A 430 -40.65 24.01 -6.95
CA GLU A 430 -41.18 22.74 -6.42
C GLU A 430 -42.10 22.97 -5.21
N ARG A 431 -41.76 23.91 -4.33
CA ARG A 431 -42.59 24.26 -3.18
C ARG A 431 -43.92 24.86 -3.62
N MET A 432 -43.89 25.75 -4.61
CA MET A 432 -45.11 26.37 -5.18
C MET A 432 -46.00 25.32 -5.86
N ILE A 433 -45.43 24.37 -6.60
CA ILE A 433 -46.18 23.27 -7.22
C ILE A 433 -46.82 22.36 -6.16
N LYS A 434 -46.07 21.99 -5.11
CA LYS A 434 -46.61 21.17 -4.01
C LYS A 434 -47.76 21.87 -3.30
N GLN A 435 -47.61 23.17 -3.04
CA GLN A 435 -48.68 23.95 -2.44
C GLN A 435 -49.92 24.02 -3.35
N ALA A 436 -49.73 24.26 -4.66
CA ALA A 436 -50.84 24.26 -5.62
C ALA A 436 -51.55 22.89 -5.72
N LEU A 437 -50.81 21.78 -5.64
CA LEU A 437 -51.39 20.43 -5.60
C LEU A 437 -52.21 20.21 -4.33
N GLN A 438 -51.69 20.62 -3.17
CA GLN A 438 -52.42 20.54 -1.89
C GLN A 438 -53.69 21.39 -1.92
N ASP A 439 -53.63 22.59 -2.47
CA ASP A 439 -54.80 23.47 -2.61
C ASP A 439 -55.85 22.84 -3.54
N MET A 440 -55.43 22.23 -4.66
CA MET A 440 -56.34 21.48 -5.55
C MET A 440 -56.94 20.24 -4.88
N GLU A 441 -56.16 19.48 -4.11
CA GLU A 441 -56.66 18.32 -3.35
C GLU A 441 -57.72 18.76 -2.33
N MET A 442 -57.44 19.82 -1.56
CA MET A 442 -58.42 20.38 -0.61
C MET A 442 -59.69 20.89 -1.32
N GLU A 443 -59.57 21.52 -2.49
CA GLU A 443 -60.74 21.93 -3.27
C GLU A 443 -61.54 20.73 -3.80
N MET A 444 -60.88 19.66 -4.24
CA MET A 444 -61.54 18.44 -4.68
C MET A 444 -62.26 17.74 -3.52
N GLU A 445 -61.61 17.60 -2.36
CA GLU A 445 -62.23 17.04 -1.16
C GLU A 445 -63.47 17.83 -0.75
N ARG A 446 -63.40 19.17 -0.75
CA ARG A 446 -64.57 20.02 -0.51
C ARG A 446 -65.70 19.76 -1.49
N ARG A 447 -65.41 19.66 -2.79
CA ARG A 447 -66.43 19.34 -3.81
C ARG A 447 -67.02 17.94 -3.65
N VAL A 448 -66.19 16.97 -3.26
CA VAL A 448 -66.64 15.60 -2.97
C VAL A 448 -67.57 15.60 -1.75
N ASP A 449 -67.22 16.33 -0.69
CA ASP A 449 -68.07 16.47 0.49
C ASP A 449 -69.38 17.19 0.17
N GLU A 450 -69.35 18.25 -0.65
CA GLU A 450 -70.54 18.96 -1.15
C GLU A 450 -71.46 18.03 -1.95
N GLU A 451 -70.93 17.27 -2.90
CA GLU A 451 -71.71 16.32 -3.70
C GLU A 451 -72.18 15.14 -2.85
N ARG A 452 -71.38 14.66 -1.91
CA ARG A 452 -71.77 13.61 -0.95
C ARG A 452 -72.95 14.07 -0.10
N MET A 453 -72.89 15.30 0.43
CA MET A 453 -74.01 15.92 1.14
C MET A 453 -75.23 16.06 0.24
N ARG A 454 -75.07 16.51 -1.00
CA ARG A 454 -76.16 16.65 -1.98
C ARG A 454 -76.84 15.32 -2.27
N VAL A 455 -76.07 14.25 -2.46
CA VAL A 455 -76.58 12.90 -2.66
C VAL A 455 -77.33 12.41 -1.43
N LEU A 456 -76.79 12.62 -0.23
CA LEU A 456 -77.48 12.24 1.01
C LEU A 456 -78.81 12.99 1.18
N HIS A 457 -78.88 14.27 0.86
CA HIS A 457 -80.14 15.04 0.88
C HIS A 457 -81.18 14.54 -0.13
N SER A 458 -80.76 13.86 -1.19
CA SER A 458 -81.66 13.28 -2.20
C SER A 458 -82.23 11.90 -1.80
N GLN A 459 -81.66 11.25 -0.78
CA GLN A 459 -82.12 9.95 -0.30
C GLN A 459 -83.30 10.09 0.67
N SER A 460 -84.13 9.04 0.77
CA SER A 460 -85.21 8.99 1.76
C SER A 460 -84.65 8.77 3.17
N ARG A 461 -85.39 9.24 4.17
CA ARG A 461 -84.97 9.16 5.58
C ARG A 461 -84.75 7.73 6.06
N ASP A 462 -85.58 6.79 5.61
CA ASP A 462 -85.46 5.36 5.94
C ASP A 462 -84.10 4.79 5.50
N ILE A 463 -83.59 5.20 4.33
CA ILE A 463 -82.29 4.76 3.82
C ILE A 463 -81.16 5.37 4.66
N ILE A 464 -81.28 6.64 5.04
CA ILE A 464 -80.27 7.35 5.84
C ILE A 464 -80.14 6.72 7.25
N ASP A 465 -81.28 6.34 7.85
CA ASP A 465 -81.32 5.71 9.17
C ASP A 465 -80.76 4.27 9.16
N GLU A 466 -80.82 3.58 8.02
CA GLU A 466 -80.21 2.25 7.81
C GLU A 466 -78.68 2.29 7.61
N VAL A 467 -78.11 3.45 7.25
CA VAL A 467 -76.66 3.59 7.08
C VAL A 467 -75.97 3.48 8.44
N ARG A 468 -74.98 2.58 8.54
CA ARG A 468 -74.21 2.43 9.78
C ARG A 468 -73.59 3.77 10.20
N PRO A 469 -73.71 4.19 11.46
CA PRO A 469 -73.18 5.48 11.94
C PRO A 469 -71.72 5.68 11.53
N CYS A 470 -70.86 4.67 11.69
CA CYS A 470 -69.42 4.73 11.35
C CYS A 470 -69.08 5.06 9.87
N LYS A 471 -70.06 5.04 8.96
CA LYS A 471 -69.89 5.42 7.56
C LYS A 471 -70.19 6.89 7.28
N LEU A 472 -70.91 7.56 8.18
CA LEU A 472 -71.24 8.97 8.09
C LEU A 472 -70.21 9.81 8.86
N SER A 473 -69.82 10.93 8.25
CA SER A 473 -68.96 11.92 8.91
C SER A 473 -69.71 12.61 10.06
N HIS A 474 -68.98 13.27 10.97
CA HIS A 474 -69.59 13.99 12.09
C HIS A 474 -70.59 15.06 11.61
N VAL A 475 -70.19 15.84 10.60
CA VAL A 475 -70.99 16.91 10.01
C VAL A 475 -72.26 16.35 9.36
N GLU A 476 -72.16 15.20 8.69
CA GLU A 476 -73.32 14.50 8.11
C GLU A 476 -74.31 14.08 9.20
N ARG A 477 -73.84 13.48 10.29
CA ARG A 477 -74.71 13.02 11.39
C ARG A 477 -75.43 14.18 12.07
N GLU A 478 -74.73 15.30 12.30
CA GLU A 478 -75.33 16.50 12.86
C GLU A 478 -76.39 17.10 11.93
N THR A 479 -76.12 17.14 10.62
CA THR A 479 -77.04 17.73 9.64
C THR A 479 -78.36 16.96 9.54
N PHE A 480 -78.32 15.63 9.67
CA PHE A 480 -79.51 14.76 9.60
C PHE A 480 -80.08 14.37 10.98
N GLY A 481 -79.48 14.84 12.08
CA GLY A 481 -79.97 14.59 13.45
C GLY A 481 -79.85 13.12 13.90
N LEU A 482 -78.78 12.45 13.50
CA LEU A 482 -78.52 11.04 13.83
C LEU A 482 -77.73 10.89 15.14
N PRO A 483 -77.93 9.81 15.92
CA PRO A 483 -77.18 9.56 17.14
C PRO A 483 -75.67 9.39 16.87
N ALA A 484 -74.86 9.92 17.80
CA ALA A 484 -73.40 9.97 17.71
C ALA A 484 -72.72 8.60 17.69
#